data_AF-A0A9D7LPV5-F1
#
_entry.id   AF-A0A9D7LPV5-F1
#
_cell.length_a   1.000
_cell.length_b   1.000
_cell.length_c   1.000
_cell.angle_alpha   90.00
_cell.angle_beta   90.00
_cell.angle_gamma   90.00
#
_symmetry.space_group_name_H-M   'P 1'
#
loop_
_entity.id
_entity.type
_entity.pdbx_description
1 polymer ?
#
loop_
_entity_poly.entity_id
_entity_poly.type
_entity_poly.pdbx_seq_one_letter_code
_entity_poly.pdbx_strand_id
1 'polypeptide(L)'
;MDALELAHRGDFREQVLAVLRTALIAGQANADQVAAFFSLHRRTLSRRLTACGTNFQSLVDEGRFEIARQMLENTDADIQAIAVMLEYADASAFARAFRRWSGTTPSRWRADCAK
;
A
#
# COMPACT_ATOMS: atom_id res chain seq x y z
N MET A 1 -31.52 -9.72 4.46
CA MET A 1 -30.32 -9.17 3.79
C MET A 1 -29.37 -8.74 4.89
N ASP A 2 -28.14 -9.22 4.80
CA ASP A 2 -27.41 -9.80 5.91
C ASP A 2 -26.43 -8.80 6.56
N ALA A 3 -26.57 -8.57 7.87
CA ALA A 3 -25.68 -7.69 8.63
C ALA A 3 -24.29 -8.32 8.85
N LEU A 4 -24.15 -9.64 8.67
CA LEU A 4 -22.90 -10.39 8.81
C LEU A 4 -22.00 -10.25 7.57
N GLU A 5 -22.59 -10.03 6.38
CA GLU A 5 -21.85 -9.75 5.15
C GLU A 5 -21.13 -8.39 5.15
N LEU A 6 -21.57 -7.44 5.98
CA LEU A 6 -20.92 -6.12 6.12
C LEU A 6 -19.72 -6.16 7.07
N ALA A 7 -19.77 -6.97 8.14
CA ALA A 7 -18.66 -7.13 9.07
C ALA A 7 -17.40 -7.68 8.37
N HIS A 8 -17.57 -8.64 7.45
CA HIS A 8 -16.45 -9.23 6.71
C HIS A 8 -15.81 -8.32 5.65
N ARG A 9 -16.42 -7.16 5.30
CA ARG A 9 -15.87 -6.27 4.27
C ARG A 9 -14.63 -5.53 4.78
N GLY A 10 -14.68 -5.06 6.03
CA GLY A 10 -13.51 -4.47 6.71
C GLY A 10 -12.39 -5.50 6.85
N ASP A 11 -12.72 -6.70 7.35
CA ASP A 11 -11.78 -7.82 7.50
C ASP A 11 -11.09 -8.18 6.20
N PHE A 12 -11.81 -8.33 5.08
CA PHE A 12 -11.18 -8.79 3.84
C PHE A 12 -10.20 -7.75 3.29
N ARG A 13 -10.54 -6.46 3.35
CA ARG A 13 -9.60 -5.39 2.98
C ARG A 13 -8.36 -5.44 3.86
N GLU A 14 -8.54 -5.47 5.18
CA GLU A 14 -7.44 -5.47 6.15
C GLU A 14 -6.55 -6.71 6.03
N GLN A 15 -7.15 -7.88 5.83
CA GLN A 15 -6.43 -9.13 5.56
C GLN A 15 -5.59 -9.03 4.29
N VAL A 16 -6.16 -8.52 3.20
CA VAL A 16 -5.42 -8.33 1.94
C VAL A 16 -4.30 -7.33 2.15
N LEU A 17 -4.55 -6.21 2.83
CA LEU A 17 -3.54 -5.20 3.13
C LEU A 17 -2.39 -5.78 3.98
N ALA A 18 -2.69 -6.57 5.01
CA ALA A 18 -1.68 -7.20 5.86
C ALA A 18 -0.75 -8.12 5.06
N VAL A 19 -1.31 -8.99 4.22
CA VAL A 19 -0.53 -9.88 3.33
C VAL A 19 0.28 -9.05 2.33
N LEU A 20 -0.32 -8.00 1.79
CA LEU A 20 0.32 -7.13 0.80
C LEU A 20 1.50 -6.36 1.38
N ARG A 21 1.42 -5.90 2.64
CA ARG A 21 2.54 -5.25 3.34
C ARG A 21 3.73 -6.19 3.44
N THR A 22 3.52 -7.45 3.82
CA THR A 22 4.57 -8.46 3.86
C THR A 22 5.14 -8.74 2.48
N ALA A 23 4.28 -8.85 1.45
CA ALA A 23 4.71 -9.07 0.07
C ALA A 23 5.48 -7.87 -0.52
N LEU A 24 5.12 -6.65 -0.13
CA LEU A 24 5.81 -5.42 -0.53
C LEU A 24 7.22 -5.36 0.05
N ILE A 25 7.39 -5.70 1.34
CA ILE A 25 8.71 -5.77 1.97
C ILE A 25 9.59 -6.83 1.28
N ALA A 26 8.98 -7.92 0.80
CA ALA A 26 9.66 -8.97 0.07
C ALA A 26 9.91 -8.67 -1.42
N GLY A 27 9.44 -7.53 -1.98
CA GLY A 27 9.54 -7.22 -3.41
C GLY A 27 8.72 -8.16 -4.30
N GLN A 28 7.62 -8.71 -3.78
CA GLN A 28 6.78 -9.73 -4.43
C GLN A 28 5.30 -9.31 -4.48
N ALA A 29 5.01 -8.01 -4.43
CA ALA A 29 3.64 -7.48 -4.42
C ALA A 29 2.94 -7.64 -5.79
N ASN A 30 2.51 -8.87 -6.10
CA ASN A 30 1.76 -9.19 -7.30
C ASN A 30 0.33 -9.61 -6.95
N ALA A 31 -0.64 -9.08 -7.70
CA ALA A 31 -2.06 -9.38 -7.48
C ALA A 31 -2.39 -10.86 -7.65
N ASP A 32 -1.62 -11.58 -8.47
CA ASP A 32 -1.80 -13.02 -8.66
C ASP A 32 -1.37 -13.81 -7.42
N GLN A 33 -0.20 -13.48 -6.85
CA GLN A 33 0.32 -14.09 -5.62
C GLN A 33 -0.60 -13.83 -4.43
N VAL A 34 -1.06 -12.59 -4.28
CA VAL A 34 -1.99 -12.23 -3.19
C VAL A 34 -3.31 -12.96 -3.37
N ALA A 35 -3.84 -13.04 -4.60
CA ALA A 35 -5.07 -13.81 -4.86
C ALA A 35 -4.87 -15.30 -4.56
N ALA A 36 -3.75 -15.89 -4.95
CA ALA A 36 -3.39 -17.27 -4.66
C ALA A 36 -3.29 -17.53 -3.15
N PHE A 37 -2.75 -16.59 -2.36
CA PHE A 37 -2.69 -16.69 -0.90
C PHE A 37 -4.08 -16.83 -0.26
N PHE A 38 -5.09 -16.14 -0.81
CA PHE A 38 -6.48 -16.26 -0.38
C PHE A 38 -7.25 -17.41 -1.06
N SER A 39 -6.57 -18.25 -1.86
CA SER A 39 -7.22 -19.27 -2.71
C SER A 39 -8.30 -18.69 -3.63
N LEU A 40 -8.07 -17.47 -4.15
CA LEU A 40 -8.96 -16.75 -5.06
C LEU A 40 -8.28 -16.52 -6.41
N HIS A 41 -9.09 -16.43 -7.47
CA HIS A 41 -8.62 -15.84 -8.72
C HIS A 41 -8.57 -14.32 -8.62
N ARG A 42 -7.63 -13.70 -9.36
CA ARG A 42 -7.49 -12.24 -9.51
C ARG A 42 -8.82 -11.53 -9.78
N ARG A 43 -9.69 -12.12 -10.60
CA ARG A 43 -11.00 -11.55 -10.95
C ARG A 43 -11.97 -11.53 -9.76
N THR A 44 -11.96 -12.57 -8.93
CA THR A 44 -12.78 -12.66 -7.71
C THR A 44 -12.26 -11.75 -6.62
N LEU A 45 -10.93 -11.71 -6.43
CA LEU A 45 -10.26 -10.77 -5.52
C LEU A 45 -10.62 -9.33 -5.90
N SER A 46 -10.42 -8.94 -7.16
CA SER A 46 -10.75 -7.60 -7.64
C SER A 46 -12.22 -7.26 -7.44
N ARG A 47 -13.14 -8.19 -7.75
CA ARG A 47 -14.59 -7.96 -7.55
C ARG A 47 -14.94 -7.74 -6.08
N ARG A 48 -14.37 -8.52 -5.16
CA ARG A 48 -14.54 -8.35 -3.71
C ARG A 48 -13.97 -7.01 -3.22
N LEU A 49 -12.79 -6.65 -3.68
CA LEU A 49 -12.17 -5.37 -3.35
C LEU A 49 -13.03 -4.19 -3.84
N THR A 50 -13.52 -4.26 -5.07
CA THR A 50 -14.42 -3.24 -5.63
C THR A 50 -15.76 -3.18 -4.88
N ALA A 51 -16.31 -4.31 -4.45
CA ALA A 51 -17.50 -4.34 -3.59
C ALA A 51 -17.26 -3.73 -2.19
N CYS A 52 -15.99 -3.65 -1.76
CA CYS A 52 -15.55 -2.95 -0.56
C CYS A 52 -15.17 -1.48 -0.84
N GLY A 53 -15.36 -0.99 -2.07
CA GLY A 53 -15.02 0.39 -2.46
C GLY A 53 -13.52 0.64 -2.68
N THR A 54 -12.70 -0.41 -2.75
CA THR A 54 -11.26 -0.32 -2.99
C THR A 54 -10.86 -1.13 -4.23
N ASN A 55 -9.58 -1.12 -4.57
CA ASN A 55 -9.02 -1.92 -5.64
C ASN A 55 -7.61 -2.37 -5.27
N PHE A 56 -7.10 -3.39 -5.95
CA PHE A 56 -5.78 -3.94 -5.65
C PHE A 56 -4.69 -2.88 -5.72
N GLN A 57 -4.73 -2.01 -6.73
CA GLN A 57 -3.74 -0.96 -6.89
C GLN A 57 -3.76 0.02 -5.72
N SER A 58 -4.94 0.44 -5.25
CA SER A 58 -5.12 1.30 -4.08
C SER A 58 -4.62 0.65 -2.80
N LEU A 59 -4.74 -0.67 -2.63
CA LEU A 59 -4.15 -1.34 -1.47
C LEU A 59 -2.63 -1.41 -1.57
N VAL A 60 -2.07 -1.65 -2.75
CA VAL A 60 -0.61 -1.64 -2.97
C VAL A 60 -0.04 -0.27 -2.63
N ASP A 61 -0.73 0.74 -3.11
CA ASP A 61 -0.46 2.15 -2.95
C ASP A 61 -0.53 2.57 -1.47
N GLU A 62 -1.57 2.15 -0.74
CA GLU A 62 -1.71 2.33 0.70
C GLU A 62 -0.60 1.62 1.50
N GLY A 63 -0.28 0.37 1.16
CA GLY A 63 0.82 -0.37 1.78
C GLY A 63 2.18 0.28 1.54
N ARG A 64 2.45 0.71 0.30
CA ARG A 64 3.67 1.46 -0.06
C ARG A 64 3.73 2.80 0.68
N PHE A 65 2.61 3.50 0.81
CA PHE A 65 2.52 4.75 1.54
C PHE A 65 2.87 4.55 3.02
N GLU A 66 2.31 3.52 3.67
CA GLU A 66 2.62 3.25 5.07
C GLU A 66 4.10 2.90 5.28
N ILE A 67 4.69 2.05 4.42
CA ILE A 67 6.12 1.72 4.49
C ILE A 67 6.97 2.98 4.28
N ALA A 68 6.64 3.78 3.25
CA ALA A 68 7.32 5.03 2.97
C ALA A 68 7.26 6.01 4.15
N ARG A 69 6.08 6.15 4.75
CA ARG A 69 5.83 6.99 5.91
C ARG A 69 6.70 6.53 7.09
N GLN A 70 6.68 5.24 7.41
CA GLN A 70 7.53 4.70 8.49
C GLN A 70 9.02 4.92 8.22
N MET A 71 9.49 4.76 6.97
CA MET A 71 10.89 5.04 6.62
C MET A 71 11.25 6.52 6.77
N LEU A 72 10.33 7.43 6.42
CA LEU A 72 10.54 8.88 6.57
C LEU A 72 10.56 9.33 8.04
N GLU A 73 9.73 8.69 8.88
CA GLU A 73 9.61 8.99 10.31
C GLU A 73 10.72 8.33 11.15
N ASN A 74 11.11 7.09 10.83
CA ASN A 74 12.04 6.30 11.66
C ASN A 74 13.48 6.32 11.15
N THR A 75 13.76 6.91 9.99
CA THR A 75 15.09 6.90 9.40
C THR A 75 15.40 8.24 8.73
N ASP A 76 16.68 8.62 8.73
CA ASP A 76 17.19 9.77 7.98
C ASP A 76 17.56 9.41 6.52
N ALA A 77 17.06 8.28 6.02
CA ALA A 77 17.38 7.74 4.69
C ALA A 77 17.08 8.75 3.58
N ASP A 78 17.93 8.83 2.57
CA ASP A 78 17.69 9.74 1.45
C ASP A 78 16.39 9.38 0.70
N ILE A 79 15.64 10.38 0.23
CA ILE A 79 14.38 10.18 -0.50
C ILE A 79 14.59 9.29 -1.73
N GLN A 80 15.75 9.39 -2.38
CA GLN A 80 16.15 8.52 -3.49
C GLN A 80 16.32 7.06 -3.02
N ALA A 81 16.92 6.83 -1.85
CA ALA A 81 17.09 5.48 -1.30
C ALA A 81 15.72 4.84 -0.97
N ILE A 82 14.80 5.63 -0.41
CA ILE A 82 13.41 5.18 -0.14
C ILE A 82 12.69 4.84 -1.46
N ALA A 83 12.86 5.67 -2.48
CA ALA A 83 12.28 5.43 -3.80
C ALA A 83 12.78 4.10 -4.41
N VAL A 84 14.08 3.82 -4.31
CA VAL A 84 14.68 2.57 -4.79
C VAL A 84 14.16 1.36 -4.01
N MET A 85 14.07 1.45 -2.68
CA MET A 85 13.51 0.38 -1.84
C MET A 85 12.04 0.06 -2.16
N LEU A 86 11.27 1.06 -2.58
CA LEU A 86 9.87 0.89 -2.97
C LEU A 86 9.69 0.60 -4.46
N GLU A 87 10.77 0.29 -5.18
CA GLU A 87 10.80 -0.06 -6.59
C GLU A 87 10.27 1.05 -7.53
N TYR A 88 10.47 2.31 -7.16
CA TYR A 88 10.25 3.43 -8.07
C TYR A 88 11.46 3.67 -8.96
N ALA A 89 11.21 4.11 -10.18
CA ALA A 89 12.27 4.47 -11.13
C ALA A 89 13.21 5.53 -10.55
N ASP A 90 12.66 6.54 -9.86
CA ASP A 90 13.41 7.65 -9.30
C ASP A 90 12.64 8.38 -8.20
N ALA A 91 13.35 9.21 -7.42
CA ALA A 91 12.78 10.05 -6.36
C ALA A 91 11.62 10.94 -6.84
N SER A 92 11.64 11.38 -8.10
CA SER A 92 10.55 12.19 -8.68
C SER A 92 9.27 11.37 -8.87
N ALA A 93 9.36 10.13 -9.34
CA ALA A 93 8.23 9.23 -9.45
C ALA A 93 7.63 8.91 -8.07
N PHE A 94 8.49 8.61 -7.10
CA PHE A 94 8.08 8.39 -5.71
C PHE A 94 7.43 9.65 -5.11
N ALA A 95 8.02 10.83 -5.26
CA ALA A 95 7.48 12.06 -4.70
C ALA A 95 6.10 12.43 -5.27
N ARG A 96 5.85 12.16 -6.55
CA ARG A 96 4.53 12.34 -7.17
C ARG A 96 3.50 11.37 -6.59
N ALA A 97 3.88 10.09 -6.45
CA ALA A 97 3.03 9.08 -5.84
C ALA A 97 2.72 9.42 -4.37
N PHE A 98 3.76 9.68 -3.58
CA PHE A 98 3.64 10.07 -2.18
C PHE A 98 2.76 11.29 -1.99
N ARG A 99 2.93 12.33 -2.81
CA ARG A 99 2.08 13.53 -2.76
C ARG A 99 0.62 13.26 -3.13
N ARG A 100 0.36 12.33 -4.04
CA ARG A 100 -1.01 11.93 -4.40
C ARG A 100 -1.74 11.27 -3.21
N TRP A 101 -1.01 10.59 -2.32
CA TRP A 101 -1.58 9.84 -1.20
C TRP A 101 -1.59 10.64 0.10
N SER A 102 -0.45 11.27 0.41
CA SER A 102 -0.20 12.06 1.61
C SER A 102 -0.76 13.48 1.52
N GLY A 103 -0.97 13.98 0.30
CA GLY A 103 -1.27 15.39 0.04
C GLY A 103 -0.03 16.32 0.09
N THR A 104 1.11 15.85 0.60
CA THR A 104 2.35 16.63 0.74
C THR A 104 3.57 15.89 0.18
N THR A 105 4.71 16.59 0.05
CA THR A 105 5.95 15.97 -0.43
C THR A 105 6.66 15.21 0.70
N PRO A 106 7.42 14.14 0.39
CA PRO A 106 8.10 13.35 1.41
C PRO A 106 9.13 14.16 2.21
N SER A 107 9.82 15.12 1.59
CA SER A 107 10.71 16.05 2.30
C SER A 107 9.97 16.94 3.30
N ARG A 108 8.75 17.39 2.96
CA ARG A 108 7.91 18.20 3.86
C ARG A 108 7.37 17.34 5.01
N TRP A 109 6.98 16.10 4.73
CA TRP A 109 6.55 15.13 5.74
C TRP A 109 7.66 14.87 6.77
N ARG A 110 8.90 14.63 6.31
CA ARG A 110 10.05 14.46 7.21
C ARG A 110 10.27 15.70 8.07
N ALA A 111 10.21 16.90 7.49
CA ALA A 111 10.40 18.15 8.24
C ALA A 111 9.30 18.39 9.30
N ASP A 112 8.09 17.89 9.06
CA ASP A 112 6.97 17.99 10.01
C ASP A 112 7.11 16.99 11.16
N CYS A 113 7.58 15.76 10.88
CA CYS A 113 7.78 14.73 11.91
C CYS A 113 9.08 14.91 12.73
N ALA A 114 10.08 15.61 12.18
CA ALA A 114 11.31 15.94 12.89
C ALA A 114 11.16 17.12 13.87
N LYS A 115 9.94 17.64 14.02
CA LYS A 115 9.60 18.76 14.90
C LYS A 115 8.89 18.27 16.16
#